data_AF-A0A8R1HQ97-F1
#
_entry.id   AF-A0A8R1HQ97-F1
#
_cell.length_a   1.000
_cell.length_b   1.000
_cell.length_c   1.000
_cell.angle_alpha   90.00
_cell.angle_beta   90.00
_cell.angle_gamma   90.00
#
_symmetry.space_group_name_H-M   'P 1'
#
loop_
_entity.id
_entity.type
_entity.pdbx_description
1 polymer ?
#
loop_
_entity_poly.entity_id
_entity_poly.type
_entity_poly.pdbx_seq_one_letter_code
_entity_poly.pdbx_strand_id
1 'polypeptide(L)'
;MELSDKESELNRLNLDIERTQRLINDPYTSSQTRATWYNEINTMALRKNMLETAIDALRKKISNSSGSWFSRYNLFANNHSEDARIRLEAEQRRAEDEKRRIRRKQDIEAEQAALDEEIKRATALSRLRNKMNQQQRERELQDHIANINLEQEKIMIERRNEDRNLSEKILEAQRMEEQKRARTEKSKRELVEKQRYDEWRRDIDRKSLEQKELTSNLIRANQNDLDLRDQSNLIESEQRRHELMEIEAQHAKQREAALRELHEKEQEVRMAQEESRRIYEAMARKTREQMDEIMRMLKNAQWGRTIEANWNSRIKALKSTDRRVHKAIGILKMQLAVAKIQDSNSELIRKDIDRLKFEISETKKVMDREVDNLDKMYNFSGKQFVLDISDSLLTISKVCHNFSEYLDSQYSFNFEKARAREVYDKVNEYEYKFIEAYIVIPTIDSLKLKFSSSWPTSTGNDNDGDFFFIEEVE
;
A
#
# COMPACT_ATOMS: atom_id res chain seq x y z
N MET A 1 55.51 16.56 -45.50
CA MET A 1 55.28 17.92 -46.00
C MET A 1 54.47 17.84 -47.29
N GLU A 2 55.02 17.24 -48.36
CA GLU A 2 54.35 17.09 -49.67
C GLU A 2 52.94 16.43 -49.65
N LEU A 3 52.70 15.42 -48.81
CA LEU A 3 51.37 14.81 -48.66
C LEU A 3 50.33 15.78 -48.06
N SER A 4 50.72 16.53 -47.03
CA SER A 4 49.86 17.48 -46.33
C SER A 4 49.46 18.65 -47.24
N ASP A 5 50.38 19.09 -48.11
CA ASP A 5 50.14 20.14 -49.08
C ASP A 5 49.14 19.68 -50.16
N LYS A 6 49.26 18.42 -50.61
CA LYS A 6 48.33 17.81 -51.58
C LYS A 6 46.95 17.54 -50.99
N GLU A 7 46.85 17.09 -49.75
CA GLU A 7 45.58 16.92 -49.04
C GLU A 7 44.88 18.27 -48.79
N SER A 8 45.66 19.32 -48.50
CA SER A 8 45.12 20.69 -48.39
C SER A 8 44.64 21.23 -49.74
N GLU A 9 45.37 20.95 -50.84
CA GLU A 9 44.96 21.29 -52.21
C GLU A 9 43.66 20.57 -52.60
N LEU A 10 43.51 19.29 -52.24
CA LEU A 10 42.28 18.52 -52.46
C LEU A 10 41.08 19.09 -51.68
N ASN A 11 41.27 19.48 -50.42
CA ASN A 11 40.20 20.07 -49.61
C ASN A 11 39.73 21.43 -50.15
N ARG A 12 40.67 22.27 -50.63
CA ARG A 12 40.31 23.52 -51.32
C ARG A 12 39.53 23.26 -52.60
N LEU A 13 39.98 22.30 -53.40
CA LEU A 13 39.29 21.94 -54.65
C LEU A 13 37.87 21.40 -54.40
N ASN A 14 37.66 20.62 -53.33
CA ASN A 14 36.33 20.15 -52.95
C ASN A 14 35.39 21.31 -52.56
N LEU A 15 35.88 22.28 -51.80
CA LEU A 15 35.12 23.48 -51.44
C LEU A 15 34.76 24.33 -52.67
N ASP A 16 35.69 24.47 -53.62
CA ASP A 16 35.45 25.19 -54.87
C ASP A 16 34.42 24.47 -55.75
N ILE A 17 34.48 23.13 -55.84
CA ILE A 17 33.46 22.33 -56.54
C ILE A 17 32.09 22.53 -55.89
N GLU A 18 31.97 22.41 -54.57
CA GLU A 18 30.70 22.61 -53.86
C GLU A 18 30.13 24.01 -54.07
N ARG A 19 31.00 25.04 -54.04
CA ARG A 19 30.60 26.43 -54.26
C ARG A 19 30.08 26.64 -55.68
N THR A 20 30.80 26.15 -56.68
CA THR A 20 30.39 26.26 -58.09
C THR A 20 29.10 25.49 -58.36
N GLN A 21 28.90 24.35 -57.70
CA GLN A 21 27.69 23.55 -57.83
C GLN A 21 26.46 24.23 -57.21
N ARG A 22 26.64 24.96 -56.10
CA ARG A 22 25.57 25.83 -55.55
C ARG A 22 25.22 26.97 -56.51
N LEU A 23 26.21 27.58 -57.16
CA LEU A 23 25.99 28.66 -58.13
C LEU A 23 25.24 28.15 -59.39
N ILE A 24 25.55 26.94 -59.87
CA ILE A 24 24.82 26.29 -60.96
C ILE A 24 23.35 26.07 -60.61
N ASN A 25 23.08 25.66 -59.37
CA ASN A 25 21.74 25.35 -58.86
C ASN A 25 20.94 26.61 -58.48
N ASP A 26 21.54 27.79 -58.55
CA ASP A 26 20.83 29.06 -58.33
C ASP A 26 19.85 29.31 -59.50
N PRO A 27 18.55 29.52 -59.22
CA PRO A 27 17.53 29.76 -60.24
C PRO A 27 17.73 31.06 -61.05
N TYR A 28 18.52 32.00 -60.55
CA TYR A 28 18.80 33.27 -61.23
C TYR A 28 20.05 33.22 -62.14
N THR A 29 20.76 32.10 -62.17
CA THR A 29 21.91 31.90 -63.04
C THR A 29 21.48 31.70 -64.50
N SER A 30 22.03 32.52 -65.41
CA SER A 30 21.74 32.43 -66.84
C SER A 30 22.17 31.08 -67.43
N SER A 31 21.47 30.60 -68.46
CA SER A 31 21.79 29.32 -69.12
C SER A 31 23.21 29.27 -69.68
N GLN A 32 23.73 30.39 -70.18
CA GLN A 32 25.07 30.51 -70.72
C GLN A 32 26.14 30.47 -69.61
N THR A 33 25.90 31.16 -68.48
CA THR A 33 26.77 31.09 -67.30
C THR A 33 26.78 29.68 -66.70
N ARG A 34 25.63 29.00 -66.69
CA ARG A 34 25.49 27.63 -66.19
C ARG A 34 26.31 26.64 -67.02
N ALA A 35 26.30 26.78 -68.34
CA ALA A 35 27.11 25.93 -69.24
C ALA A 35 28.62 26.10 -69.00
N THR A 36 29.09 27.34 -68.77
CA THR A 36 30.50 27.62 -68.42
C THR A 36 30.89 26.95 -67.11
N TRP A 37 30.05 27.07 -66.07
CA TRP A 37 30.32 26.45 -64.77
C TRP A 37 30.26 24.92 -64.80
N TYR A 38 29.43 24.31 -65.64
CA TYR A 38 29.48 22.86 -65.85
C TYR A 38 30.82 22.41 -66.44
N ASN A 39 31.39 23.15 -67.39
CA ASN A 39 32.71 22.85 -67.94
C ASN A 39 33.83 23.06 -66.90
N GLU A 40 33.71 24.08 -66.06
CA GLU A 40 34.63 24.30 -64.93
C GLU A 40 34.55 23.16 -63.91
N ILE A 41 33.34 22.69 -63.55
CA ILE A 41 33.17 21.51 -62.67
C ILE A 41 33.80 20.26 -63.27
N ASN A 42 33.60 20.00 -64.57
CA ASN A 42 34.23 18.83 -65.22
C ASN A 42 35.75 18.93 -65.19
N THR A 43 36.31 20.12 -65.37
CA THR A 43 37.76 20.36 -65.29
C THR A 43 38.28 20.19 -63.87
N MET A 44 37.55 20.69 -62.87
CA MET A 44 37.87 20.51 -61.45
C MET A 44 37.75 19.05 -61.02
N ALA A 45 36.77 18.30 -61.54
CA ALA A 45 36.59 16.88 -61.26
C ALA A 45 37.75 16.04 -61.82
N LEU A 46 38.24 16.36 -63.03
CA LEU A 46 39.46 15.74 -63.58
C LEU A 46 40.68 16.05 -62.71
N ARG A 47 40.85 17.30 -62.30
CA ARG A 47 41.95 17.71 -61.40
C ARG A 47 41.86 17.03 -60.04
N LYS A 48 40.65 16.84 -59.51
CA LYS A 48 40.38 16.12 -58.27
C LYS A 48 40.84 14.66 -58.37
N ASN A 49 40.44 13.95 -59.42
CA ASN A 49 40.86 12.57 -59.64
C ASN A 49 42.39 12.44 -59.74
N MET A 50 43.05 13.38 -60.41
CA MET A 50 44.53 13.40 -60.49
C MET A 50 45.18 13.63 -59.12
N LEU A 51 44.63 14.54 -58.31
CA LEU A 51 45.09 14.82 -56.95
C LEU A 51 44.91 13.62 -56.02
N GLU A 52 43.74 12.98 -56.06
CA GLU A 52 43.46 11.76 -55.28
C GLU A 52 44.42 10.63 -55.65
N THR A 53 44.66 10.42 -56.94
CA THR A 53 45.63 9.42 -57.42
C THR A 53 47.06 9.73 -56.95
N ALA A 54 47.46 11.01 -56.97
CA ALA A 54 48.78 11.43 -56.49
C ALA A 54 48.93 11.27 -54.96
N ILE A 55 47.89 11.59 -54.19
CA ILE A 55 47.82 11.38 -52.75
C ILE A 55 47.95 9.90 -52.43
N ASP A 56 47.24 9.03 -53.14
CA ASP A 56 47.33 7.58 -52.94
C ASP A 56 48.70 7.01 -53.30
N ALA A 57 49.34 7.52 -54.36
CA ALA A 57 50.71 7.16 -54.71
C ALA A 57 51.72 7.61 -53.62
N LEU A 58 51.54 8.81 -53.05
CA LEU A 58 52.36 9.31 -51.94
C LEU A 58 52.12 8.51 -50.65
N ARG A 59 50.87 8.15 -50.33
CA ARG A 59 50.53 7.28 -49.19
C ARG A 59 51.16 5.90 -49.33
N LYS A 60 51.15 5.31 -50.53
CA LYS A 60 51.84 4.05 -50.82
C LYS A 60 53.37 4.17 -50.70
N LYS A 61 53.97 5.27 -51.16
CA LYS A 61 55.40 5.54 -50.98
C LYS A 61 55.78 5.69 -49.50
N ILE A 62 54.97 6.39 -48.71
CA ILE A 62 55.15 6.54 -47.26
C ILE A 62 54.99 5.19 -46.57
N SER A 63 53.99 4.38 -46.93
CA SER A 63 53.80 3.03 -46.40
C SER A 63 55.03 2.13 -46.66
N ASN A 64 55.60 2.21 -47.87
CA ASN A 64 56.77 1.40 -48.25
C ASN A 64 58.09 1.93 -47.66
N SER A 65 58.22 3.23 -47.38
CA SER A 65 59.43 3.82 -46.76
C SER A 65 59.40 3.79 -45.22
N SER A 66 58.24 3.56 -44.62
CA SER A 66 58.01 3.61 -43.18
C SER A 66 58.02 2.23 -42.50
N GLY A 67 58.25 1.17 -43.28
CA GLY A 67 58.26 -0.24 -42.85
C GLY A 67 59.31 -0.64 -41.80
N SER A 68 60.24 0.26 -41.42
CA SER A 68 61.26 -0.05 -40.39
C SER A 68 61.23 0.87 -39.16
N TRP A 69 60.46 1.97 -39.13
CA TRP A 69 60.57 2.92 -38.01
C TRP A 69 59.24 3.50 -37.48
N PHE A 70 58.15 3.47 -38.26
CA PHE A 70 56.89 4.18 -37.92
C PHE A 70 55.82 3.33 -37.22
N SER A 71 55.98 2.01 -37.13
CA SER A 71 54.99 1.12 -36.47
C SER A 71 54.86 1.32 -34.95
N ARG A 72 55.72 2.12 -34.30
CA ARG A 72 55.65 2.33 -32.84
C ARG A 72 54.93 3.61 -32.39
N TYR A 73 54.73 4.60 -33.26
CA TYR A 73 54.20 5.93 -32.85
C TYR A 73 52.71 6.17 -33.18
N ASN A 74 52.11 5.43 -34.11
CA ASN A 74 50.72 5.68 -34.55
C ASN A 74 49.63 5.20 -33.57
N LEU A 75 49.96 4.38 -32.55
CA LEU A 75 49.00 4.02 -31.51
C LEU A 75 48.70 5.18 -30.55
N PHE A 76 49.62 6.15 -30.39
CA PHE A 76 49.48 7.19 -29.37
C PHE A 76 48.60 8.36 -29.85
N ALA A 77 48.67 8.75 -31.12
CA ALA A 77 47.92 9.89 -31.65
C ALA A 77 46.45 9.57 -31.96
N ASN A 78 46.15 8.38 -32.49
CA ASN A 78 44.76 7.96 -32.75
C ASN A 78 43.97 7.76 -31.46
N ASN A 79 44.61 7.28 -30.39
CA ASN A 79 43.94 7.13 -29.10
C ASN A 79 43.50 8.49 -28.50
N HIS A 80 44.23 9.58 -28.70
CA HIS A 80 43.84 10.88 -28.15
C HIS A 80 42.69 11.56 -28.90
N SER A 81 42.59 11.37 -30.23
CA SER A 81 41.47 11.84 -31.05
C SER A 81 40.17 11.06 -30.76
N GLU A 82 40.29 9.74 -30.60
CA GLU A 82 39.15 8.87 -30.27
C GLU A 82 38.64 9.17 -28.86
N ASP A 83 39.54 9.33 -27.89
CA ASP A 83 39.21 9.60 -26.48
C ASP A 83 38.56 10.99 -26.28
N ALA A 84 38.96 11.99 -27.07
CA ALA A 84 38.30 13.29 -27.08
C ALA A 84 36.87 13.23 -27.64
N ARG A 85 36.63 12.41 -28.68
CA ARG A 85 35.30 12.21 -29.27
C ARG A 85 34.38 11.43 -28.33
N ILE A 86 34.90 10.38 -27.69
CA ILE A 86 34.18 9.58 -26.69
C ILE A 86 33.76 10.44 -25.48
N ARG A 87 34.63 11.35 -25.01
CA ARG A 87 34.30 12.28 -23.92
C ARG A 87 33.18 13.25 -24.29
N LEU A 88 33.21 13.81 -25.51
CA LEU A 88 32.18 14.73 -25.99
C LEU A 88 30.82 14.03 -26.15
N GLU A 89 30.81 12.80 -26.68
CA GLU A 89 29.61 11.98 -26.82
C GLU A 89 29.05 11.57 -25.45
N ALA A 90 29.92 11.28 -24.47
CA ALA A 90 29.52 11.00 -23.09
C ALA A 90 29.00 12.23 -22.34
N GLU A 91 29.45 13.44 -22.67
CA GLU A 91 28.89 14.69 -22.15
C GLU A 91 27.51 15.00 -22.74
N GLN A 92 27.32 14.78 -24.04
CA GLN A 92 26.02 14.94 -24.68
C GLN A 92 24.99 13.96 -24.13
N ARG A 93 25.37 12.68 -23.94
CA ARG A 93 24.49 11.68 -23.29
C ARG A 93 24.14 12.07 -21.85
N ARG A 94 25.11 12.58 -21.08
CA ARG A 94 24.86 13.10 -19.73
C ARG A 94 23.89 14.28 -19.73
N ALA A 95 24.01 15.21 -20.67
CA ALA A 95 23.11 16.36 -20.79
C ALA A 95 21.68 15.95 -21.21
N GLU A 96 21.53 14.93 -22.07
CA GLU A 96 20.23 14.38 -22.44
C GLU A 96 19.57 13.60 -21.30
N ASP A 97 20.36 12.81 -20.57
CA ASP A 97 19.88 12.10 -19.37
C ASP A 97 19.45 13.08 -18.28
N GLU A 98 20.18 14.18 -18.09
CA GLU A 98 19.80 15.26 -17.15
C GLU A 98 18.48 15.93 -17.57
N LYS A 99 18.29 16.22 -18.87
CA LYS A 99 17.02 16.76 -19.39
C LYS A 99 15.86 15.77 -19.19
N ARG A 100 16.08 14.47 -19.40
CA ARG A 100 15.06 13.44 -19.15
C ARG A 100 14.73 13.34 -17.65
N ARG A 101 15.74 13.44 -16.79
CA ARG A 101 15.57 13.44 -15.33
C ARG A 101 14.75 14.64 -14.87
N ILE A 102 15.01 15.84 -15.40
CA ILE A 102 14.24 17.05 -15.07
C ILE A 102 12.78 16.92 -15.50
N ARG A 103 12.51 16.43 -16.73
CA ARG A 103 11.13 16.20 -17.19
C ARG A 103 10.39 15.19 -16.34
N ARG A 104 11.01 14.05 -16.03
CA ARG A 104 10.43 13.05 -15.13
C ARG A 104 10.13 13.62 -13.74
N LYS A 105 11.01 14.47 -13.21
CA LYS A 105 10.78 15.13 -11.93
C LYS A 105 9.55 16.04 -11.99
N GLN A 106 9.38 16.81 -13.07
CA GLN A 106 8.20 17.65 -13.28
C GLN A 106 6.92 16.84 -13.45
N ASP A 107 6.97 15.70 -14.15
CA ASP A 107 5.83 14.80 -14.32
C ASP A 107 5.40 14.19 -12.98
N ILE A 108 6.36 13.76 -12.15
CA ILE A 108 6.10 13.25 -10.79
C ILE A 108 5.50 14.36 -9.90
N GLU A 109 6.07 15.56 -9.90
CA GLU A 109 5.54 16.70 -9.13
C GLU A 109 4.10 17.05 -9.56
N ALA A 110 3.78 16.95 -10.85
CA ALA A 110 2.41 17.18 -11.36
C ALA A 110 1.43 16.05 -10.98
N GLU A 111 1.87 14.79 -11.04
CA GLU A 111 1.06 13.63 -10.65
C GLU A 111 0.78 13.63 -9.14
N GLN A 112 1.76 14.02 -8.34
CA GLN A 112 1.61 14.14 -6.89
C GLN A 112 0.66 15.28 -6.51
N ALA A 113 0.72 16.42 -7.21
CA ALA A 113 -0.25 17.50 -7.03
C ALA A 113 -1.69 17.09 -7.43
N ALA A 114 -1.84 16.24 -8.46
CA ALA A 114 -3.14 15.70 -8.85
C ALA A 114 -3.70 14.72 -7.81
N LEU A 115 -2.84 13.85 -7.26
CA LEU A 115 -3.20 12.90 -6.20
C LEU A 115 -3.62 13.63 -4.91
N ASP A 116 -2.90 14.67 -4.53
CA ASP A 116 -3.23 15.49 -3.35
C ASP A 116 -4.61 16.17 -3.49
N GLU A 117 -4.95 16.66 -4.69
CA GLU A 117 -6.28 17.20 -4.99
C GLU A 117 -7.37 16.13 -4.94
N GLU A 118 -7.07 14.90 -5.40
CA GLU A 118 -8.01 13.78 -5.31
C GLU A 118 -8.24 13.34 -3.85
N ILE A 119 -7.19 13.26 -3.03
CA ILE A 119 -7.28 12.99 -1.59
C ILE A 119 -8.10 14.08 -0.89
N LYS A 120 -7.88 15.36 -1.21
CA LYS A 120 -8.69 16.46 -0.66
C LYS A 120 -10.16 16.32 -1.04
N ARG A 121 -10.48 15.98 -2.30
CA ARG A 121 -11.86 15.74 -2.75
C ARG A 121 -12.49 14.55 -2.05
N ALA A 122 -11.79 13.42 -1.94
CA ALA A 122 -12.28 12.23 -1.25
C ALA A 122 -12.53 12.51 0.25
N THR A 123 -11.63 13.26 0.89
CA THR A 123 -11.78 13.68 2.29
C THR A 123 -12.96 14.62 2.47
N ALA A 124 -13.18 15.57 1.54
CA ALA A 124 -14.33 16.45 1.55
C ALA A 124 -15.65 15.69 1.38
N LEU A 125 -15.71 14.73 0.45
CA LEU A 125 -16.88 13.86 0.26
C LEU A 125 -17.16 12.99 1.48
N SER A 126 -16.12 12.45 2.13
CA SER A 126 -16.26 11.69 3.39
C SER A 126 -16.84 12.55 4.52
N ARG A 127 -16.34 13.79 4.69
CA ARG A 127 -16.91 14.74 5.65
C ARG A 127 -18.37 15.07 5.35
N LEU A 128 -18.72 15.24 4.08
CA LEU A 128 -20.08 15.55 3.64
C LEU A 128 -21.04 14.38 3.90
N ARG A 129 -20.59 13.15 3.62
CA ARG A 129 -21.33 11.91 3.91
C ARG A 129 -21.55 11.73 5.41
N ASN A 130 -20.53 11.97 6.23
CA ASN A 130 -20.66 11.90 7.69
C ASN A 130 -21.65 12.93 8.23
N LYS A 131 -21.63 14.16 7.69
CA LYS A 131 -22.59 15.21 8.05
C LYS A 131 -24.02 14.83 7.65
N MET A 132 -24.22 14.24 6.47
CA MET A 132 -25.53 13.73 6.04
C MET A 132 -26.04 12.62 6.97
N ASN A 133 -25.19 11.63 7.28
CA ASN A 133 -25.54 10.54 8.19
C ASN A 133 -25.84 11.03 9.62
N GLN A 134 -25.20 12.12 10.06
CA GLN A 134 -25.50 12.74 11.33
C GLN A 134 -26.86 13.45 11.30
N GLN A 135 -27.13 14.24 10.26
CA GLN A 135 -28.42 14.91 10.07
C GLN A 135 -29.58 13.92 9.94
N GLN A 136 -29.37 12.79 9.27
CA GLN A 136 -30.38 11.75 9.15
C GLN A 136 -30.69 11.10 10.51
N ARG A 137 -29.67 10.78 11.31
CA ARG A 137 -29.87 10.28 12.68
C ARG A 137 -30.56 11.30 13.58
N GLU A 138 -30.26 12.59 13.44
CA GLU A 138 -30.95 13.66 14.18
C GLU A 138 -32.45 13.75 13.81
N ARG A 139 -32.80 13.58 12.52
CA ARG A 139 -34.20 13.51 12.09
C ARG A 139 -34.91 12.29 12.63
N GLU A 140 -34.30 11.11 12.53
CA GLU A 140 -34.86 9.86 13.08
C GLU A 140 -35.12 9.97 14.58
N LEU A 141 -34.20 10.61 15.33
CA LEU A 141 -34.40 10.91 16.75
C LEU A 141 -35.53 11.90 17.00
N GLN A 142 -35.65 12.96 16.21
CA GLN A 142 -36.75 13.92 16.31
C GLN A 142 -38.12 13.27 16.05
N ASP A 143 -38.21 12.42 15.03
CA ASP A 143 -39.42 11.66 14.72
C ASP A 143 -39.77 10.67 15.85
N HIS A 144 -38.76 10.01 16.43
CA HIS A 144 -38.98 9.12 17.59
C HIS A 144 -39.50 9.88 18.81
N ILE A 145 -38.95 11.06 19.11
CA ILE A 145 -39.42 11.93 20.20
C ILE A 145 -40.84 12.41 19.93
N ALA A 146 -41.16 12.81 18.70
CA ALA A 146 -42.51 13.22 18.31
C ALA A 146 -43.52 12.08 18.49
N ASN A 147 -43.16 10.85 18.10
CA ASN A 147 -44.00 9.67 18.30
C ASN A 147 -44.24 9.37 19.78
N ILE A 148 -43.21 9.43 20.62
CA ILE A 148 -43.35 9.26 22.08
C ILE A 148 -44.31 10.31 22.65
N ASN A 149 -44.21 11.57 22.23
CA ASN A 149 -45.10 12.63 22.68
C ASN A 149 -46.56 12.39 22.25
N LEU A 150 -46.78 11.95 21.00
CA LEU A 150 -48.13 11.59 20.52
C LEU A 150 -48.73 10.42 21.30
N GLU A 151 -47.90 9.44 21.67
CA GLU A 151 -48.34 8.29 22.46
C GLU A 151 -48.67 8.67 23.91
N GLN A 152 -47.87 9.56 24.52
CA GLN A 152 -48.19 10.15 25.81
C GLN A 152 -49.49 10.98 25.78
N GLU A 153 -49.74 11.73 24.71
CA GLU A 153 -50.98 12.49 24.54
C GLU A 153 -52.20 11.57 24.41
N LYS A 154 -52.07 10.47 23.66
CA LYS A 154 -53.12 9.43 23.60
C LYS A 154 -53.45 8.86 24.97
N ILE A 155 -52.43 8.49 25.75
CA ILE A 155 -52.60 7.96 27.11
C ILE A 155 -53.28 9.00 28.02
N MET A 156 -52.92 10.28 27.90
CA MET A 156 -53.57 11.35 28.68
C MET A 156 -55.03 11.55 28.31
N ILE A 157 -55.39 11.46 27.02
CA ILE A 157 -56.77 11.54 26.55
C ILE A 157 -57.59 10.34 27.04
N GLU A 158 -57.03 9.13 26.95
CA GLU A 158 -57.67 7.91 27.45
C GLU A 158 -57.97 8.02 28.94
N ARG A 159 -56.98 8.42 29.76
CA ARG A 159 -57.20 8.66 31.20
C ARG A 159 -58.28 9.70 31.47
N ARG A 160 -58.32 10.81 30.73
CA ARG A 160 -59.38 11.83 30.87
C ARG A 160 -60.77 11.29 30.52
N ASN A 161 -60.86 10.40 29.53
CA ASN A 161 -62.12 9.77 29.15
C ASN A 161 -62.55 8.72 30.19
N GLU A 162 -61.61 7.96 30.76
CA GLU A 162 -61.86 7.06 31.88
C GLU A 162 -62.36 7.82 33.12
N ASP A 163 -61.71 8.94 33.46
CA ASP A 163 -62.12 9.82 34.58
C ASP A 163 -63.51 10.42 34.34
N ARG A 164 -63.84 10.82 33.09
CA ARG A 164 -65.19 11.29 32.73
C ARG A 164 -66.23 10.18 32.89
N ASN A 165 -65.95 8.99 32.38
CA ASN A 165 -66.84 7.84 32.51
C ASN A 165 -67.06 7.44 33.98
N LEU A 166 -66.00 7.49 34.80
CA LEU A 166 -66.09 7.26 36.24
C LEU A 166 -66.94 8.34 36.92
N SER A 167 -66.72 9.61 36.58
CA SER A 167 -67.50 10.73 37.11
C SER A 167 -68.99 10.62 36.73
N GLU A 168 -69.29 10.25 35.49
CA GLU A 168 -70.66 10.05 35.02
C GLU A 168 -71.35 8.88 35.74
N LYS A 169 -70.65 7.76 35.95
CA LYS A 169 -71.15 6.63 36.76
C LYS A 169 -71.42 7.03 38.21
N ILE A 170 -70.56 7.85 38.81
CA ILE A 170 -70.77 8.37 40.18
C ILE A 170 -72.00 9.26 40.23
N LEU A 171 -72.17 10.15 39.25
CA LEU A 171 -73.31 11.06 39.17
C LEU A 171 -74.62 10.29 38.94
N GLU A 172 -74.60 9.25 38.11
CA GLU A 172 -75.75 8.38 37.88
C GLU A 172 -76.10 7.56 39.12
N ALA A 173 -75.10 7.04 39.84
CA ALA A 173 -75.30 6.40 41.14
C ALA A 173 -75.91 7.36 42.16
N GLN A 174 -75.46 8.62 42.22
CA GLN A 174 -76.04 9.66 43.07
C GLN A 174 -77.49 9.98 42.69
N ARG A 175 -77.80 10.11 41.39
CA ARG A 175 -79.19 10.31 40.92
C ARG A 175 -80.09 9.14 41.28
N MET A 176 -79.60 7.91 41.16
CA MET A 176 -80.34 6.71 41.54
C MET A 176 -80.54 6.63 43.06
N GLU A 177 -79.56 7.06 43.84
CA GLU A 177 -79.68 7.17 45.29
C GLU A 177 -80.65 8.28 45.71
N GLU A 178 -80.62 9.44 45.07
CA GLU A 178 -81.60 10.52 45.26
C GLU A 178 -83.01 10.09 44.85
N GLN A 179 -83.17 9.36 43.74
CA GLN A 179 -84.47 8.78 43.38
C GLN A 179 -84.95 7.77 44.42
N LYS A 180 -84.05 6.93 44.96
CA LYS A 180 -84.38 6.02 46.06
C LYS A 180 -84.79 6.82 47.29
N ARG A 181 -84.04 7.85 47.69
CA ARG A 181 -84.37 8.74 48.82
C ARG A 181 -85.71 9.43 48.60
N ALA A 182 -85.96 9.99 47.42
CA ALA A 182 -87.24 10.61 47.05
C ALA A 182 -88.42 9.61 47.07
N ARG A 183 -88.21 8.35 46.65
CA ARG A 183 -89.21 7.27 46.80
C ARG A 183 -89.42 6.90 48.27
N THR A 184 -88.36 6.85 49.07
CA THR A 184 -88.46 6.60 50.52
C THR A 184 -89.14 7.76 51.25
N GLU A 185 -88.95 8.99 50.78
CA GLU A 185 -89.51 10.21 51.36
C GLU A 185 -90.96 10.45 50.91
N LYS A 186 -91.31 10.06 49.67
CA LYS A 186 -92.69 9.93 49.21
C LYS A 186 -93.44 8.83 49.97
N SER A 187 -92.79 7.69 50.19
CA SER A 187 -93.34 6.60 51.01
C SER A 187 -93.48 6.99 52.49
N LYS A 188 -92.57 7.82 53.04
CA LYS A 188 -92.71 8.43 54.38
C LYS A 188 -93.81 9.49 54.44
N ARG A 189 -94.03 10.28 53.39
CA ARG A 189 -95.17 11.23 53.30
C ARG A 189 -96.51 10.50 53.15
N GLU A 190 -96.56 9.42 52.38
CA GLU A 190 -97.71 8.52 52.29
C GLU A 190 -97.95 7.77 53.63
N LEU A 191 -96.90 7.49 54.42
CA LEU A 191 -97.03 6.93 55.78
C LEU A 191 -97.58 7.94 56.79
N VAL A 192 -97.26 9.24 56.64
CA VAL A 192 -97.80 10.31 57.49
C VAL A 192 -99.26 10.64 57.13
N GLU A 193 -99.68 10.41 55.88
CA GLU A 193 -101.08 10.56 55.45
C GLU A 193 -101.95 9.32 55.80
N LYS A 194 -101.33 8.13 55.89
CA LYS A 194 -102.00 6.90 56.31
C LYS A 194 -102.09 6.71 57.83
N GLN A 195 -101.34 7.49 58.62
CA GLN A 195 -101.42 7.50 60.10
C GLN A 195 -102.48 8.47 60.67
N ARG A 196 -103.29 9.13 59.81
CA ARG A 196 -104.42 9.99 60.23
C ARG A 196 -105.81 9.38 59.98
N TYR A 197 -105.88 8.16 59.46
CA TYR A 197 -107.14 7.49 59.10
C TYR A 197 -107.45 6.25 59.96
N ASP A 198 -106.55 5.87 60.87
CA ASP A 198 -106.64 4.63 61.65
C ASP A 198 -107.17 4.81 63.10
N GLU A 199 -107.69 5.99 63.44
CA GLU A 199 -108.24 6.28 64.79
C GLU A 199 -109.77 6.21 64.90
N TRP A 200 -110.52 5.83 63.85
CA TRP A 200 -112.00 5.84 63.90
C TRP A 200 -112.73 4.54 63.58
N ARG A 201 -112.09 3.36 63.55
CA ARG A 201 -112.87 2.12 63.37
C ARG A 201 -112.30 0.87 64.03
N ARG A 202 -112.27 0.89 65.37
CA ARG A 202 -112.62 -0.24 66.25
C ARG A 202 -113.77 0.30 67.11
N ASP A 203 -115.02 -0.07 66.91
CA ASP A 203 -115.59 -1.37 67.27
C ASP A 203 -116.91 -1.53 66.50
N ILE A 204 -117.02 -2.56 65.64
CA ILE A 204 -118.16 -3.48 65.72
C ILE A 204 -117.60 -4.87 65.46
N ASP A 205 -117.63 -5.64 66.53
CA ASP A 205 -117.18 -7.01 66.66
C ASP A 205 -117.96 -8.02 65.80
N ARG A 206 -117.28 -9.15 65.59
CA ARG A 206 -117.83 -10.50 65.31
C ARG A 206 -118.30 -10.83 63.89
N LYS A 207 -117.35 -11.34 63.12
CA LYS A 207 -117.35 -12.54 62.24
C LYS A 207 -116.15 -12.37 61.31
N SER A 208 -115.32 -13.34 60.95
CA SER A 208 -115.38 -14.80 60.94
C SER A 208 -113.95 -15.27 60.61
N LEU A 209 -113.65 -16.53 60.85
CA LEU A 209 -112.35 -17.20 60.69
C LEU A 209 -111.61 -17.02 59.33
N GLU A 210 -112.19 -16.38 58.31
CA GLU A 210 -111.61 -16.24 56.96
C GLU A 210 -110.49 -15.18 56.86
N GLN A 211 -110.46 -14.20 57.77
CA GLN A 211 -109.47 -13.11 57.68
C GLN A 211 -108.06 -13.53 58.14
N LYS A 212 -107.94 -14.56 58.98
CA LYS A 212 -106.65 -15.15 59.41
C LYS A 212 -106.03 -16.03 58.33
N GLU A 213 -106.84 -16.67 57.50
CA GLU A 213 -106.35 -17.48 56.38
C GLU A 213 -105.88 -16.60 55.22
N LEU A 214 -106.61 -15.51 54.92
CA LEU A 214 -106.20 -14.52 53.92
C LEU A 214 -104.92 -13.77 54.29
N THR A 215 -104.73 -13.39 55.56
CA THR A 215 -103.47 -12.75 56.01
C THR A 215 -102.31 -13.75 56.08
N SER A 216 -102.54 -15.00 56.50
CA SER A 216 -101.49 -16.03 56.45
C SER A 216 -101.08 -16.35 55.00
N ASN A 217 -102.04 -16.45 54.07
CA ASN A 217 -101.76 -16.68 52.65
C ASN A 217 -101.08 -15.48 51.98
N LEU A 218 -101.41 -14.23 52.35
CA LEU A 218 -100.70 -13.04 51.86
C LEU A 218 -99.26 -12.96 52.37
N ILE A 219 -99.04 -13.27 53.65
CA ILE A 219 -97.70 -13.30 54.24
C ILE A 219 -96.87 -14.39 53.57
N ARG A 220 -97.45 -15.59 53.35
CA ARG A 220 -96.77 -16.71 52.68
C ARG A 220 -96.48 -16.42 51.20
N ALA A 221 -97.40 -15.77 50.49
CA ALA A 221 -97.19 -15.35 49.10
C ALA A 221 -96.10 -14.27 48.97
N ASN A 222 -96.09 -13.27 49.86
CA ASN A 222 -95.04 -12.25 49.88
C ASN A 222 -93.68 -12.82 50.30
N GLN A 223 -93.65 -13.78 51.23
CA GLN A 223 -92.42 -14.46 51.62
C GLN A 223 -91.86 -15.29 50.47
N ASN A 224 -92.72 -16.04 49.77
CA ASN A 224 -92.32 -16.77 48.56
C ASN A 224 -91.81 -15.83 47.45
N ASP A 225 -92.43 -14.66 47.25
CA ASP A 225 -91.97 -13.67 46.27
C ASP A 225 -90.60 -13.05 46.65
N LEU A 226 -90.35 -12.84 47.94
CA LEU A 226 -89.06 -12.41 48.46
C LEU A 226 -88.00 -13.51 48.28
N ASP A 227 -88.30 -14.75 48.64
CA ASP A 227 -87.40 -15.88 48.50
C ASP A 227 -87.07 -16.15 47.02
N LEU A 228 -88.05 -16.02 46.11
CA LEU A 228 -87.85 -16.15 44.66
C LEU A 228 -87.01 -15.01 44.08
N ARG A 229 -87.17 -13.77 44.57
CA ARG A 229 -86.32 -12.64 44.18
C ARG A 229 -84.90 -12.80 44.68
N ASP A 230 -84.72 -13.27 45.92
CA ASP A 230 -83.40 -13.49 46.49
C ASP A 230 -82.68 -14.66 45.78
N GLN A 231 -83.40 -15.73 45.41
CA GLN A 231 -82.86 -16.78 44.54
C GLN A 231 -82.51 -16.26 43.14
N SER A 232 -83.35 -15.43 42.53
CA SER A 232 -83.08 -14.83 41.22
C SER A 232 -81.85 -13.91 41.27
N ASN A 233 -81.73 -13.10 42.32
CA ASN A 233 -80.57 -12.21 42.52
C ASN A 233 -79.28 -13.01 42.75
N LEU A 234 -79.36 -14.14 43.45
CA LEU A 234 -78.21 -15.03 43.66
C LEU A 234 -77.75 -15.65 42.34
N ILE A 235 -78.68 -16.17 41.53
CA ILE A 235 -78.37 -16.74 40.20
C ILE A 235 -77.78 -15.68 39.28
N GLU A 236 -78.35 -14.47 39.23
CA GLU A 236 -77.84 -13.38 38.40
C GLU A 236 -76.46 -12.89 38.88
N SER A 237 -76.19 -12.93 40.20
CA SER A 237 -74.87 -12.63 40.77
C SER A 237 -73.84 -13.72 40.44
N GLU A 238 -74.24 -14.99 40.46
CA GLU A 238 -73.36 -16.10 40.09
C GLU A 238 -73.05 -16.11 38.59
N GLN A 239 -74.03 -15.82 37.74
CA GLN A 239 -73.83 -15.64 36.29
C GLN A 239 -72.87 -14.49 36.00
N ARG A 240 -73.09 -13.31 36.60
CA ARG A 240 -72.16 -12.17 36.46
C ARG A 240 -70.75 -12.50 36.95
N ARG A 241 -70.63 -13.25 38.04
CA ARG A 241 -69.33 -13.70 38.55
C ARG A 241 -68.65 -14.68 37.58
N HIS A 242 -69.40 -15.59 36.96
CA HIS A 242 -68.88 -16.52 35.97
C HIS A 242 -68.43 -15.80 34.69
N GLU A 243 -69.22 -14.86 34.18
CA GLU A 243 -68.88 -14.02 33.02
C GLU A 243 -67.59 -13.21 33.26
N LEU A 244 -67.46 -12.58 34.44
CA LEU A 244 -66.23 -11.86 34.82
C LEU A 244 -65.03 -12.79 34.90
N MET A 245 -65.21 -14.01 35.42
CA MET A 245 -64.14 -15.01 35.52
C MET A 245 -63.72 -15.53 34.13
N GLU A 246 -64.66 -15.70 33.20
CA GLU A 246 -64.34 -16.08 31.81
C GLU A 246 -63.60 -14.96 31.07
N ILE A 247 -64.03 -13.71 31.24
CA ILE A 247 -63.36 -12.53 30.67
C ILE A 247 -61.93 -12.41 31.22
N GLU A 248 -61.76 -12.57 32.53
CA GLU A 248 -60.44 -12.51 33.18
C GLU A 248 -59.53 -13.66 32.71
N ALA A 249 -60.08 -14.87 32.55
CA ALA A 249 -59.35 -16.02 32.00
C ALA A 249 -58.94 -15.81 30.53
N GLN A 250 -59.80 -15.17 29.71
CA GLN A 250 -59.47 -14.81 28.33
C GLN A 250 -58.38 -13.74 28.27
N HIS A 251 -58.46 -12.70 29.10
CA HIS A 251 -57.42 -11.67 29.19
C HIS A 251 -56.09 -12.25 29.71
N ALA A 252 -56.12 -13.18 30.66
CA ALA A 252 -54.92 -13.87 31.14
C ALA A 252 -54.26 -14.67 30.02
N LYS A 253 -55.03 -15.42 29.22
CA LYS A 253 -54.52 -16.15 28.05
C LYS A 253 -53.94 -15.22 26.99
N GLN A 254 -54.58 -14.07 26.73
CA GLN A 254 -54.05 -13.07 25.79
C GLN A 254 -52.74 -12.45 26.27
N ARG A 255 -52.63 -12.12 27.57
CA ARG A 255 -51.37 -11.63 28.15
C ARG A 255 -50.26 -12.67 28.08
N GLU A 256 -50.57 -13.92 28.37
CA GLU A 256 -49.60 -15.02 28.28
C GLU A 256 -49.13 -15.23 26.83
N ALA A 257 -50.03 -15.18 25.85
CA ALA A 257 -49.67 -15.26 24.44
C ALA A 257 -48.79 -14.08 23.98
N ALA A 258 -49.13 -12.85 24.38
CA ALA A 258 -48.34 -11.65 24.06
C ALA A 258 -46.94 -11.70 24.69
N LEU A 259 -46.81 -12.21 25.93
CA LEU A 259 -45.52 -12.39 26.59
C LEU A 259 -44.65 -13.46 25.89
N ARG A 260 -45.26 -14.55 25.41
CA ARG A 260 -44.53 -15.56 24.63
C ARG A 260 -44.03 -15.01 23.30
N GLU A 261 -44.87 -14.29 22.57
CA GLU A 261 -44.47 -13.67 21.30
C GLU A 261 -43.36 -12.63 21.49
N LEU A 262 -43.43 -11.84 22.57
CA LEU A 262 -42.38 -10.88 22.92
C LEU A 262 -41.07 -11.60 23.25
N HIS A 263 -41.13 -12.72 24.00
CA HIS A 263 -39.95 -13.49 24.32
C HIS A 263 -39.31 -14.16 23.09
N GLU A 264 -40.12 -14.68 22.17
CA GLU A 264 -39.65 -15.23 20.89
C GLU A 264 -38.94 -14.15 20.06
N LYS A 265 -39.53 -12.96 19.94
CA LYS A 265 -38.90 -11.82 19.23
C LYS A 265 -37.61 -11.35 19.90
N GLU A 266 -37.55 -11.31 21.23
CA GLU A 266 -36.31 -10.98 21.95
C GLU A 266 -35.21 -12.01 21.68
N GLN A 267 -35.54 -13.31 21.61
CA GLN A 267 -34.59 -14.36 21.28
C GLN A 267 -34.09 -14.25 19.83
N GLU A 268 -34.98 -13.98 18.87
CA GLU A 268 -34.60 -13.75 17.47
C GLU A 268 -33.64 -12.54 17.34
N VAL A 269 -33.94 -11.42 18.01
CA VAL A 269 -33.06 -10.24 18.01
C VAL A 269 -31.70 -10.56 18.63
N ARG A 270 -31.65 -11.30 19.75
CA ARG A 270 -30.38 -11.71 20.36
C ARG A 270 -29.56 -12.61 19.43
N MET A 271 -30.20 -13.58 18.78
CA MET A 271 -29.53 -14.46 17.82
C MET A 271 -28.98 -13.66 16.63
N ALA A 272 -29.75 -12.73 16.08
CA ALA A 272 -29.31 -11.86 15.00
C ALA A 272 -28.14 -10.94 15.40
N GLN A 273 -28.15 -10.41 16.63
CA GLN A 273 -27.04 -9.61 17.17
C GLN A 273 -25.78 -10.45 17.36
N GLU A 274 -25.90 -11.69 17.84
CA GLU A 274 -24.76 -12.59 18.01
C GLU A 274 -24.17 -13.03 16.67
N GLU A 275 -25.01 -13.32 15.68
CA GLU A 275 -24.57 -13.63 14.31
C GLU A 275 -23.85 -12.43 13.68
N SER A 276 -24.42 -11.22 13.81
CA SER A 276 -23.78 -9.98 13.36
C SER A 276 -22.40 -9.78 14.01
N ARG A 277 -22.31 -9.99 15.33
CA ARG A 277 -21.04 -9.91 16.07
C ARG A 277 -20.02 -10.93 15.55
N ARG A 278 -20.42 -12.19 15.33
CA ARG A 278 -19.53 -13.23 14.78
C ARG A 278 -19.01 -12.85 13.39
N ILE A 279 -19.86 -12.28 12.54
CA ILE A 279 -19.48 -11.78 11.22
C ILE A 279 -18.45 -10.66 11.33
N TYR A 280 -18.68 -9.66 12.20
CA TYR A 280 -17.73 -8.57 12.42
C TYR A 280 -16.38 -9.07 12.98
N GLU A 281 -16.38 -10.00 13.93
CA GLU A 281 -15.16 -10.59 14.49
C GLU A 281 -14.38 -11.43 13.46
N ALA A 282 -15.09 -12.15 12.58
CA ALA A 282 -14.47 -12.89 11.47
C ALA A 282 -13.89 -11.93 10.42
N MET A 283 -14.63 -10.87 10.07
CA MET A 283 -14.17 -9.84 9.15
C MET A 283 -12.92 -9.12 9.70
N ALA A 284 -12.94 -8.71 10.96
CA ALA A 284 -11.81 -8.06 11.61
C ALA A 284 -10.56 -8.96 11.65
N ARG A 285 -10.71 -10.27 11.91
CA ARG A 285 -9.61 -11.24 11.84
C ARG A 285 -9.03 -11.34 10.43
N LYS A 286 -9.89 -11.51 9.42
CA LYS A 286 -9.47 -11.57 8.01
C LYS A 286 -8.74 -10.30 7.58
N THR A 287 -9.22 -9.12 8.01
CA THR A 287 -8.56 -7.85 7.71
C THR A 287 -7.19 -7.74 8.39
N ARG A 288 -7.03 -8.22 9.63
CA ARG A 288 -5.71 -8.25 10.29
C ARG A 288 -4.74 -9.19 9.57
N GLU A 289 -5.17 -10.40 9.23
CA GLU A 289 -4.35 -11.36 8.48
C GLU A 289 -3.90 -10.79 7.13
N GLN A 290 -4.80 -10.12 6.41
CA GLN A 290 -4.47 -9.42 5.16
C GLN A 290 -3.48 -8.27 5.40
N MET A 291 -3.64 -7.49 6.47
CA MET A 291 -2.74 -6.40 6.80
C MET A 291 -1.35 -6.92 7.18
N ASP A 292 -1.27 -8.00 7.95
CA ASP A 292 -0.01 -8.64 8.32
C ASP A 292 0.71 -9.19 7.08
N GLU A 293 -0.04 -9.78 6.14
CA GLU A 293 0.51 -10.24 4.86
C GLU A 293 1.04 -9.07 4.01
N ILE A 294 0.27 -7.98 3.90
CA ILE A 294 0.70 -6.75 3.20
C ILE A 294 1.96 -6.18 3.86
N MET A 295 1.99 -6.06 5.19
CA MET A 295 3.15 -5.56 5.93
C MET A 295 4.39 -6.45 5.73
N ARG A 296 4.21 -7.77 5.67
CA ARG A 296 5.29 -8.72 5.36
C ARG A 296 5.81 -8.53 3.94
N MET A 297 4.92 -8.41 2.96
CA MET A 297 5.29 -8.14 1.57
C MET A 297 6.03 -6.81 1.41
N LEU A 298 5.55 -5.75 2.04
CA LEU A 298 6.18 -4.42 2.03
C LEU A 298 7.58 -4.46 2.64
N LYS A 299 7.75 -5.11 3.80
CA LYS A 299 9.07 -5.30 4.42
C LYS A 299 10.02 -6.05 3.47
N ASN A 300 9.58 -7.15 2.87
CA ASN A 300 10.40 -7.91 1.91
C ASN A 300 10.77 -7.07 0.67
N ALA A 301 9.85 -6.27 0.16
CA ALA A 301 10.09 -5.39 -0.98
C ALA A 301 11.10 -4.28 -0.66
N GLN A 302 10.97 -3.66 0.52
CA GLN A 302 11.92 -2.66 1.02
C GLN A 302 13.32 -3.28 1.12
N TRP A 303 13.44 -4.49 1.69
CA TRP A 303 14.71 -5.21 1.76
C TRP A 303 15.32 -5.49 0.39
N GLY A 304 14.52 -5.98 -0.56
CA GLY A 304 14.98 -6.22 -1.92
C GLY A 304 15.55 -4.96 -2.57
N ARG A 305 14.89 -3.82 -2.41
CA ARG A 305 15.33 -2.52 -2.95
C ARG A 305 16.60 -2.00 -2.26
N THR A 306 16.65 -2.01 -0.93
CA THR A 306 17.84 -1.58 -0.16
C THR A 306 19.05 -2.42 -0.53
N ILE A 307 18.85 -3.73 -0.67
CA ILE A 307 19.90 -4.67 -1.06
C ILE A 307 20.33 -4.41 -2.50
N GLU A 308 19.41 -4.24 -3.45
CA GLU A 308 19.76 -3.98 -4.85
C GLU A 308 20.58 -2.69 -5.03
N ALA A 309 20.19 -1.61 -4.33
CA ALA A 309 20.91 -0.34 -4.35
C ALA A 309 22.31 -0.47 -3.73
N ASN A 310 22.40 -1.09 -2.55
CA ASN A 310 23.68 -1.29 -1.86
C ASN A 310 24.59 -2.26 -2.62
N TRP A 311 24.04 -3.32 -3.20
CA TRP A 311 24.79 -4.37 -3.87
C TRP A 311 25.44 -3.89 -5.16
N ASN A 312 24.75 -3.05 -5.94
CA ASN A 312 25.34 -2.39 -7.11
C ASN A 312 26.54 -1.50 -6.76
N SER A 313 26.42 -0.74 -5.67
CA SER A 313 27.52 0.12 -5.18
C SER A 313 28.71 -0.73 -4.74
N ARG A 314 28.44 -1.79 -3.97
CA ARG A 314 29.46 -2.75 -3.49
C ARG A 314 30.17 -3.45 -4.65
N ILE A 315 29.44 -4.00 -5.62
CA ILE A 315 30.04 -4.61 -6.82
C ILE A 315 30.96 -3.63 -7.57
N LYS A 316 30.58 -2.35 -7.68
CA LYS A 316 31.43 -1.34 -8.33
C LYS A 316 32.73 -1.10 -7.55
N ALA A 317 32.65 -1.04 -6.23
CA ALA A 317 33.84 -0.93 -5.38
C ALA A 317 34.75 -2.16 -5.53
N LEU A 318 34.17 -3.37 -5.51
CA LEU A 318 34.87 -4.64 -5.70
C LEU A 318 35.56 -4.74 -7.08
N LYS A 319 34.87 -4.33 -8.14
CA LYS A 319 35.46 -4.25 -9.49
C LYS A 319 36.59 -3.22 -9.60
N SER A 320 36.54 -2.17 -8.78
CA SER A 320 37.61 -1.17 -8.74
C SER A 320 38.87 -1.72 -8.07
N THR A 321 38.72 -2.43 -6.94
CA THR A 321 39.83 -3.08 -6.25
C THR A 321 40.47 -4.17 -7.11
N ASP A 322 39.65 -4.99 -7.77
CA ASP A 322 40.08 -6.01 -8.74
C ASP A 322 40.99 -5.43 -9.84
N ARG A 323 40.54 -4.35 -10.50
CA ARG A 323 41.34 -3.66 -11.53
C ARG A 323 42.68 -3.15 -11.02
N ARG A 324 42.73 -2.67 -9.77
CA ARG A 324 43.97 -2.17 -9.18
C ARG A 324 44.97 -3.30 -8.95
N VAL A 325 44.50 -4.45 -8.44
CA VAL A 325 45.33 -5.66 -8.25
C VAL A 325 45.82 -6.18 -9.59
N HIS A 326 44.95 -6.38 -10.59
CA HIS A 326 45.36 -6.83 -11.93
C HIS A 326 46.37 -5.88 -12.59
N LYS A 327 46.20 -4.56 -12.42
CA LYS A 327 47.17 -3.58 -12.92
C LYS A 327 48.53 -3.73 -12.24
N ALA A 328 48.56 -3.92 -10.92
CA ALA A 328 49.81 -4.13 -10.18
C ALA A 328 50.47 -5.46 -10.56
N ILE A 329 49.70 -6.54 -10.73
CA ILE A 329 50.16 -7.83 -11.24
C ILE A 329 50.78 -7.66 -12.63
N GLY A 330 50.10 -6.97 -13.55
CA GLY A 330 50.60 -6.74 -14.91
C GLY A 330 51.95 -6.02 -14.94
N ILE A 331 52.12 -4.99 -14.12
CA ILE A 331 53.40 -4.26 -13.99
C ILE A 331 54.50 -5.20 -13.47
N LEU A 332 54.24 -5.94 -12.40
CA LEU A 332 55.19 -6.90 -11.85
C LEU A 332 55.57 -7.99 -12.87
N LYS A 333 54.60 -8.55 -13.59
CA LYS A 333 54.83 -9.55 -14.64
C LYS A 333 55.72 -9.02 -15.75
N MET A 334 55.56 -7.74 -16.16
CA MET A 334 56.45 -7.14 -17.17
C MET A 334 57.89 -7.06 -16.66
N GLN A 335 58.12 -6.62 -15.42
CA GLN A 335 59.47 -6.59 -14.84
C GLN A 335 60.07 -7.98 -14.69
N LEU A 336 59.30 -8.94 -14.19
CA LEU A 336 59.73 -10.33 -14.06
C LEU A 336 60.04 -10.97 -15.41
N ALA A 337 59.27 -10.66 -16.47
CA ALA A 337 59.55 -11.18 -17.82
C ALA A 337 60.89 -10.65 -18.37
N VAL A 338 61.23 -9.39 -18.11
CA VAL A 338 62.54 -8.83 -18.45
C VAL A 338 63.64 -9.53 -17.63
N ALA A 339 63.39 -9.73 -16.34
CA ALA A 339 64.28 -10.43 -15.41
C ALA A 339 64.56 -11.90 -15.78
N LYS A 340 63.63 -12.56 -16.50
CA LYS A 340 63.86 -13.92 -17.04
C LYS A 340 64.94 -13.95 -18.12
N ILE A 341 65.14 -12.85 -18.85
CA ILE A 341 66.00 -12.77 -20.04
C ILE A 341 67.38 -12.20 -19.65
N GLN A 342 67.40 -11.18 -18.80
CA GLN A 342 68.61 -10.47 -18.36
C GLN A 342 68.54 -10.16 -16.87
N ASP A 343 69.70 -9.99 -16.24
CA ASP A 343 69.73 -9.58 -14.84
C ASP A 343 69.12 -8.18 -14.73
N SER A 344 68.11 -8.08 -13.89
CA SER A 344 67.28 -6.88 -13.76
C SER A 344 67.56 -6.20 -12.43
N ASN A 345 67.21 -4.92 -12.34
CA ASN A 345 67.39 -4.18 -11.11
C ASN A 345 66.45 -4.74 -10.03
N SER A 346 67.00 -5.47 -9.07
CA SER A 346 66.26 -6.10 -7.96
C SER A 346 65.44 -5.10 -7.15
N GLU A 347 65.83 -3.83 -7.15
CA GLU A 347 65.14 -2.77 -6.43
C GLU A 347 63.82 -2.35 -7.10
N LEU A 348 63.78 -2.35 -8.44
CA LEU A 348 62.53 -2.10 -9.19
C LEU A 348 61.51 -3.22 -8.94
N ILE A 349 61.94 -4.48 -8.96
CA ILE A 349 61.07 -5.62 -8.68
C ILE A 349 60.55 -5.57 -7.25
N ARG A 350 61.41 -5.28 -6.26
CA ARG A 350 60.98 -5.13 -4.85
C ARG A 350 59.92 -4.05 -4.70
N LYS A 351 60.10 -2.90 -5.34
CA LYS A 351 59.13 -1.80 -5.32
C LYS A 351 57.78 -2.19 -5.95
N ASP A 352 57.80 -2.95 -7.04
CA ASP A 352 56.57 -3.43 -7.67
C ASP A 352 55.88 -4.53 -6.86
N ILE A 353 56.64 -5.37 -6.14
CA ILE A 353 56.10 -6.30 -5.14
C ILE A 353 55.47 -5.53 -3.97
N ASP A 354 56.12 -4.47 -3.45
CA ASP A 354 55.59 -3.64 -2.37
C ASP A 354 54.25 -3.02 -2.77
N ARG A 355 54.20 -2.50 -4.01
CA ARG A 355 52.98 -1.96 -4.59
C ARG A 355 51.89 -3.02 -4.70
N LEU A 356 52.22 -4.21 -5.20
CA LEU A 356 51.24 -5.29 -5.33
C LEU A 356 50.70 -5.73 -3.96
N LYS A 357 51.58 -5.88 -2.96
CA LYS A 357 51.19 -6.18 -1.58
C LYS A 357 50.26 -5.12 -1.00
N PHE A 358 50.54 -3.85 -1.24
CA PHE A 358 49.66 -2.75 -0.82
C PHE A 358 48.27 -2.90 -1.44
N GLU A 359 48.18 -3.13 -2.75
CA GLU A 359 46.91 -3.31 -3.46
C GLU A 359 46.12 -4.54 -2.98
N ILE A 360 46.81 -5.65 -2.71
CA ILE A 360 46.22 -6.87 -2.14
C ILE A 360 45.71 -6.61 -0.72
N SER A 361 46.49 -5.93 0.12
CA SER A 361 46.10 -5.57 1.49
C SER A 361 44.86 -4.67 1.50
N GLU A 362 44.80 -3.65 0.64
CA GLU A 362 43.63 -2.79 0.52
C GLU A 362 42.41 -3.56 0.02
N THR A 363 42.59 -4.45 -0.96
CA THR A 363 41.51 -5.34 -1.42
C THR A 363 41.00 -6.22 -0.29
N LYS A 364 41.90 -6.86 0.48
CA LYS A 364 41.53 -7.69 1.64
C LYS A 364 40.71 -6.90 2.67
N LYS A 365 41.16 -5.70 3.05
CA LYS A 365 40.44 -4.84 4.00
C LYS A 365 39.04 -4.49 3.50
N VAL A 366 38.87 -4.25 2.20
CA VAL A 366 37.54 -4.01 1.61
C VAL A 366 36.68 -5.27 1.71
N MET A 367 37.21 -6.45 1.36
CA MET A 367 36.46 -7.71 1.47
C MET A 367 36.03 -7.98 2.92
N ASP A 368 36.95 -7.87 3.88
CA ASP A 368 36.69 -8.15 5.30
C ASP A 368 35.60 -7.19 5.85
N ARG A 369 35.69 -5.89 5.55
CA ARG A 369 34.65 -4.91 5.95
C ARG A 369 33.29 -5.21 5.32
N GLU A 370 33.28 -5.63 4.06
CA GLU A 370 32.04 -5.96 3.36
C GLU A 370 31.40 -7.24 3.91
N VAL A 371 32.20 -8.24 4.28
CA VAL A 371 31.75 -9.43 5.01
C VAL A 371 31.10 -9.03 6.34
N ASP A 372 31.77 -8.22 7.16
CA ASP A 372 31.20 -7.75 8.44
C ASP A 372 29.85 -7.02 8.23
N ASN A 373 29.75 -6.21 7.17
CA ASN A 373 28.53 -5.51 6.83
C ASN A 373 27.42 -6.46 6.36
N LEU A 374 27.77 -7.50 5.59
CA LEU A 374 26.82 -8.51 5.13
C LEU A 374 26.33 -9.38 6.29
N ASP A 375 27.19 -9.72 7.24
CA ASP A 375 26.81 -10.48 8.44
C ASP A 375 25.78 -9.71 9.29
N LYS A 376 25.99 -8.39 9.47
CA LYS A 376 24.99 -7.51 10.10
C LYS A 376 23.68 -7.50 9.32
N MET A 377 23.75 -7.40 7.99
CA MET A 377 22.56 -7.43 7.13
C MET A 377 21.84 -8.78 7.18
N TYR A 378 22.57 -9.89 7.28
CA TYR A 378 21.98 -11.22 7.42
C TYR A 378 21.28 -11.37 8.77
N ASN A 379 21.93 -10.99 9.87
CA ASN A 379 21.34 -11.04 11.20
C ASN A 379 20.05 -10.22 11.31
N PHE A 380 19.93 -9.13 10.54
CA PHE A 380 18.72 -8.31 10.51
C PHE A 380 17.66 -8.82 9.53
N SER A 381 18.05 -9.34 8.36
CA SER A 381 17.12 -9.68 7.28
C SER A 381 16.75 -11.17 7.19
N GLY A 382 17.58 -12.06 7.73
CA GLY A 382 17.48 -13.52 7.63
C GLY A 382 17.59 -14.07 6.20
N LYS A 383 18.09 -13.28 5.24
CA LYS A 383 18.07 -13.64 3.82
C LYS A 383 19.28 -14.47 3.42
N GLN A 384 19.05 -15.70 2.98
CA GLN A 384 20.11 -16.65 2.61
C GLN A 384 21.09 -16.14 1.55
N PHE A 385 20.61 -15.36 0.59
CA PHE A 385 21.47 -14.84 -0.48
C PHE A 385 22.56 -13.88 0.03
N VAL A 386 22.37 -13.27 1.21
CA VAL A 386 23.39 -12.43 1.85
C VAL A 386 24.59 -13.27 2.26
N LEU A 387 24.37 -14.52 2.70
CA LEU A 387 25.43 -15.48 3.00
C LEU A 387 26.17 -15.93 1.75
N ASP A 388 25.45 -16.24 0.65
CA ASP A 388 26.09 -16.62 -0.64
C ASP A 388 27.09 -15.56 -1.12
N ILE A 389 26.75 -14.29 -0.90
CA ILE A 389 27.64 -13.17 -1.18
C ILE A 389 28.83 -13.16 -0.20
N SER A 390 28.56 -13.25 1.10
CA SER A 390 29.58 -13.22 2.16
C SER A 390 30.66 -14.29 1.92
N ASP A 391 30.25 -15.52 1.59
CA ASP A 391 31.15 -16.63 1.26
C ASP A 391 32.05 -16.35 0.05
N SER A 392 31.51 -15.66 -0.96
CA SER A 392 32.27 -15.26 -2.14
C SER A 392 33.34 -14.23 -1.79
N LEU A 393 33.03 -13.26 -0.92
CA LEU A 393 34.00 -12.26 -0.46
C LEU A 393 35.06 -12.86 0.47
N LEU A 394 34.68 -13.80 1.34
CA LEU A 394 35.60 -14.57 2.17
C LEU A 394 36.62 -15.36 1.32
N THR A 395 36.16 -15.92 0.19
CA THR A 395 37.04 -16.61 -0.76
C THR A 395 38.10 -15.67 -1.32
N ILE A 396 37.72 -14.44 -1.71
CA ILE A 396 38.66 -13.43 -2.19
C ILE A 396 39.62 -13.00 -1.08
N SER A 397 39.12 -12.76 0.15
CA SER A 397 39.97 -12.41 1.30
C SER A 397 41.03 -13.49 1.57
N LYS A 398 40.66 -14.77 1.46
CA LYS A 398 41.59 -15.90 1.59
C LYS A 398 42.64 -15.92 0.47
N VAL A 399 42.25 -15.64 -0.78
CA VAL A 399 43.20 -15.52 -1.91
C VAL A 399 44.17 -14.37 -1.67
N CYS A 400 43.68 -13.21 -1.21
CA CYS A 400 44.52 -12.06 -0.84
C CYS A 400 45.54 -12.42 0.25
N HIS A 401 45.10 -13.11 1.31
CA HIS A 401 45.97 -13.54 2.40
C HIS A 401 47.08 -14.47 1.91
N ASN A 402 46.73 -15.54 1.20
CA ASN A 402 47.69 -16.50 0.68
C ASN A 402 48.69 -15.86 -0.29
N PHE A 403 48.22 -14.93 -1.13
CA PHE A 403 49.11 -14.24 -2.06
C PHE A 403 50.06 -13.29 -1.34
N SER A 404 49.59 -12.56 -0.34
CA SER A 404 50.44 -11.69 0.48
C SER A 404 51.55 -12.49 1.17
N GLU A 405 51.22 -13.61 1.82
CA GLU A 405 52.21 -14.49 2.46
C GLU A 405 53.23 -15.03 1.46
N TYR A 406 52.77 -15.41 0.27
CA TYR A 406 53.67 -15.81 -0.81
C TYR A 406 54.62 -14.67 -1.19
N LEU A 407 54.11 -13.45 -1.40
CA LEU A 407 54.96 -12.31 -1.75
C LEU A 407 55.96 -11.98 -0.63
N ASP A 408 55.57 -12.08 0.64
CA ASP A 408 56.46 -11.92 1.80
C ASP A 408 57.62 -12.92 1.78
N SER A 409 57.36 -14.18 1.40
CA SER A 409 58.40 -15.20 1.26
C SER A 409 59.43 -14.90 0.17
N GLN A 410 59.13 -14.00 -0.77
CA GLN A 410 60.02 -13.63 -1.88
C GLN A 410 60.94 -12.43 -1.56
N TYR A 411 60.76 -11.73 -0.42
CA TYR A 411 61.56 -10.53 -0.07
C TYR A 411 62.99 -10.82 0.36
N SER A 412 63.29 -12.03 0.84
CA SER A 412 64.53 -12.36 1.54
C SER A 412 65.73 -12.65 0.62
N PHE A 413 65.62 -12.48 -0.71
CA PHE A 413 66.63 -12.97 -1.65
C PHE A 413 66.94 -12.03 -2.82
N ASN A 414 68.10 -12.27 -3.46
CA ASN A 414 68.48 -11.64 -4.72
C ASN A 414 67.70 -12.28 -5.88
N PHE A 415 67.18 -11.46 -6.81
CA PHE A 415 66.40 -11.92 -7.95
C PHE A 415 67.32 -12.45 -9.07
N GLU A 416 67.67 -13.74 -9.00
CA GLU A 416 68.33 -14.46 -10.08
C GLU A 416 67.32 -14.92 -11.17
N LYS A 417 67.76 -15.12 -12.42
CA LYS A 417 66.89 -15.47 -13.57
C LYS A 417 65.98 -16.68 -13.32
N ALA A 418 66.51 -17.75 -12.73
CA ALA A 418 65.74 -18.97 -12.44
C ALA A 418 64.58 -18.69 -11.47
N ARG A 419 64.81 -17.80 -10.51
CA ARG A 419 63.82 -17.42 -9.50
C ARG A 419 62.80 -16.40 -10.02
N ALA A 420 63.22 -15.48 -10.89
CA ALA A 420 62.29 -14.60 -11.59
C ALA A 420 61.27 -15.40 -12.43
N ARG A 421 61.67 -16.57 -12.95
CA ARG A 421 60.75 -17.49 -13.65
C ARG A 421 59.73 -18.11 -12.71
N GLU A 422 60.16 -18.67 -11.59
CA GLU A 422 59.29 -19.25 -10.56
C GLU A 422 58.29 -18.23 -10.00
N VAL A 423 58.78 -17.03 -9.65
CA VAL A 423 57.93 -15.95 -9.13
C VAL A 423 56.89 -15.53 -10.15
N TYR A 424 57.25 -15.40 -11.42
CA TYR A 424 56.29 -15.09 -12.47
C TYR A 424 55.20 -16.15 -12.58
N ASP A 425 55.57 -17.42 -12.57
CA ASP A 425 54.61 -18.52 -12.76
C ASP A 425 53.63 -18.58 -11.57
N LYS A 426 54.11 -18.33 -10.35
CA LYS A 426 53.25 -18.19 -9.16
C LYS A 426 52.37 -16.94 -9.18
N VAL A 427 52.90 -15.78 -9.61
CA VAL A 427 52.08 -14.58 -9.79
C VAL A 427 50.97 -14.83 -10.81
N ASN A 428 51.26 -15.57 -11.88
CA ASN A 428 50.28 -15.98 -12.89
C ASN A 428 49.22 -16.93 -12.28
N GLU A 429 49.63 -17.91 -11.47
CA GLU A 429 48.71 -18.80 -10.74
C GLU A 429 47.76 -18.00 -9.83
N TYR A 430 48.26 -17.03 -9.07
CA TYR A 430 47.44 -16.18 -8.21
C TYR A 430 46.54 -15.23 -8.99
N GLU A 431 46.97 -14.74 -10.15
CA GLU A 431 46.12 -13.97 -11.06
C GLU A 431 44.91 -14.79 -11.52
N TYR A 432 45.11 -16.06 -11.88
CA TYR A 432 43.99 -16.96 -12.20
C TYR A 432 43.06 -17.21 -11.00
N LYS A 433 43.61 -17.43 -9.80
CA LYS A 433 42.78 -17.61 -8.59
C LYS A 433 41.95 -16.37 -8.26
N PHE A 434 42.48 -15.16 -8.50
CA PHE A 434 41.72 -13.93 -8.36
C PHE A 434 40.56 -13.88 -9.36
N ILE A 435 40.83 -14.15 -10.63
CA ILE A 435 39.80 -14.18 -11.68
C ILE A 435 38.68 -15.17 -11.32
N GLU A 436 39.04 -16.39 -10.90
CA GLU A 436 38.07 -17.41 -10.48
C GLU A 436 37.23 -16.93 -9.29
N ALA A 437 37.86 -16.37 -8.26
CA ALA A 437 37.15 -15.88 -7.07
C ALA A 437 36.19 -14.72 -7.40
N TYR A 438 36.57 -13.80 -8.30
CA TYR A 438 35.72 -12.68 -8.70
C TYR A 438 34.58 -13.08 -9.65
N ILE A 439 34.75 -14.12 -10.47
CA ILE A 439 33.68 -14.65 -11.34
C ILE A 439 32.54 -15.27 -10.51
N VAL A 440 32.86 -15.87 -9.37
CA VAL A 440 31.88 -16.55 -8.51
C VAL A 440 30.99 -15.56 -7.73
N ILE A 441 31.37 -14.28 -7.64
CA ILE A 441 30.54 -13.26 -6.97
C ILE A 441 29.15 -13.21 -7.63
N PRO A 442 28.06 -13.46 -6.88
CA PRO A 442 26.72 -13.45 -7.43
C PRO A 442 26.34 -12.08 -7.99
N THR A 443 25.91 -12.04 -9.26
CA THR A 443 25.30 -10.84 -9.85
C THR A 443 23.89 -10.64 -9.30
N ILE A 444 23.39 -9.39 -9.31
CA ILE A 444 21.99 -9.10 -8.95
C ILE A 444 21.02 -9.97 -9.74
N ASP A 445 21.24 -10.12 -11.03
CA ASP A 445 20.37 -10.92 -11.89
C ASP A 445 20.40 -12.42 -11.50
N SER A 446 21.58 -12.96 -11.16
CA SER A 446 21.70 -14.33 -10.67
C SER A 446 20.99 -14.53 -9.33
N LEU A 447 21.04 -13.53 -8.44
CA LEU A 447 20.35 -13.55 -7.16
C LEU A 447 18.84 -13.45 -7.35
N LYS A 448 18.36 -12.55 -8.22
CA LYS A 448 16.95 -12.44 -8.62
C LYS A 448 16.40 -13.76 -9.17
N LEU A 449 17.18 -14.44 -10.01
CA LEU A 449 16.81 -15.73 -10.59
C LEU A 449 16.72 -16.82 -9.51
N LYS A 450 17.75 -16.93 -8.66
CA LYS A 450 17.88 -17.98 -7.64
C LYS A 450 16.91 -17.81 -6.48
N PHE A 451 16.52 -16.56 -6.18
CA PHE A 451 15.71 -16.19 -5.02
C PHE A 451 14.38 -15.53 -5.42
N SER A 452 13.86 -15.82 -6.61
CA SER A 452 12.69 -15.18 -7.23
C SER A 452 11.42 -15.16 -6.37
N SER A 453 11.22 -16.15 -5.50
CA SER A 453 10.09 -16.20 -4.55
C SER A 453 10.23 -15.25 -3.35
N SER A 454 11.45 -14.77 -3.08
CA SER A 454 11.80 -13.89 -1.97
C SER A 454 12.30 -12.51 -2.42
N TRP A 455 12.54 -12.36 -3.73
CA TRP A 455 12.83 -11.09 -4.38
C TRP A 455 11.52 -10.40 -4.74
N PRO A 456 11.37 -9.08 -4.54
CA PRO A 456 10.17 -8.39 -4.99
C PRO A 456 10.00 -8.58 -6.50
N THR A 457 8.96 -9.32 -6.89
CA THR A 457 8.46 -9.27 -8.27
C THR A 457 7.91 -7.88 -8.47
N SER A 458 8.49 -7.13 -9.41
CA SER A 458 7.98 -5.82 -9.83
C SER A 458 6.63 -6.02 -10.52
N THR A 459 5.58 -6.21 -9.74
CA THR A 459 4.20 -6.20 -10.21
C THR A 459 3.50 -5.07 -9.48
N GLY A 460 3.57 -3.87 -10.07
CA GLY A 460 2.76 -2.71 -9.66
C GLY A 460 3.61 -1.47 -9.38
N ASN A 461 3.59 -0.53 -10.33
CA ASN A 461 3.96 0.88 -10.24
C ASN A 461 5.12 1.24 -9.29
N ASP A 462 6.27 1.47 -9.90
CA ASP A 462 7.38 2.23 -9.33
C ASP A 462 6.97 3.70 -9.17
N ASN A 463 6.18 4.03 -8.15
CA ASN A 463 6.05 5.38 -7.59
C ASN A 463 5.95 5.26 -6.06
N ASP A 464 7.02 5.74 -5.42
CA ASP A 464 7.15 6.33 -4.08
C ASP A 464 6.69 5.62 -2.80
N GLY A 465 7.57 5.73 -1.81
CA GLY A 465 7.39 5.31 -0.43
C GLY A 465 8.69 5.53 0.35
N ASP A 466 8.98 6.80 0.61
CA ASP A 466 9.88 7.37 1.62
C ASP A 466 11.18 6.64 1.99
N PHE A 467 12.29 7.32 1.69
CA PHE A 467 13.57 7.17 2.38
C PHE A 467 13.40 7.52 3.86
N PHE A 468 13.33 6.51 4.73
CA PHE A 468 13.67 6.69 6.14
C PHE A 468 15.15 6.38 6.33
N PHE A 469 15.94 7.42 6.55
CA PHE A 469 17.22 7.27 7.25
C PHE A 469 16.90 6.74 8.65
N ILE A 470 17.38 5.54 8.97
CA ILE A 470 17.52 5.16 10.37
C ILE A 470 18.74 5.93 10.85
N GLU A 471 18.47 7.05 11.52
CA GLU A 471 19.45 7.77 12.33
C GLU A 471 19.91 6.79 13.43
N GLU A 472 21.23 6.63 13.55
CA GLU A 472 21.85 5.84 14.63
C GLU A 472 21.36 6.39 15.97
N VAL A 473 20.67 5.55 16.74
CA VAL A 473 20.45 5.81 18.16
C VAL A 473 21.64 5.19 18.89
N GLU A 474 22.49 6.07 19.44
CA GLU A 474 23.59 5.74 20.38
C GLU A 474 23.11 4.96 21.61
#